data_AF-A0A2E7FEA3-F1
#
_entry.id   AF-A0A2E7FEA3-F1
#
_cell.length_a   1.000
_cell.length_b   1.000
_cell.length_c   1.000
_cell.angle_alpha   90.00
_cell.angle_beta   90.00
_cell.angle_gamma   90.00
#
_symmetry.space_group_name_H-M   'P 1'
#
loop_
_entity.id
_entity.type
_entity.pdbx_description
1 polymer ?
#
loop_
_entity_poly.entity_id
_entity_poly.type
_entity_poly.pdbx_seq_one_letter_code
_entity_poly.pdbx_strand_id
1 'polypeptide(L)' 'MKSLNVFNGIAYNNERNTFFVTGKNWSKLFEVEIFRVK' A
#
# COMPACT_ATOMS: atom_id res chain seq x y z
N MET A 1 8.84 -6.68 -22.56
CA MET A 1 8.10 -5.61 -21.85
C MET A 1 8.04 -5.97 -20.37
N LYS A 2 8.47 -5.07 -19.48
CA LYS A 2 8.47 -5.31 -18.02
C LYS A 2 7.02 -5.51 -17.57
N SER A 3 6.72 -6.56 -16.80
CA SER A 3 5.36 -6.78 -16.31
C SER A 3 4.95 -5.58 -15.45
N LEU A 4 3.73 -5.06 -15.66
CA LEU A 4 3.19 -3.91 -14.93
C LEU A 4 2.78 -4.26 -13.49
N ASN A 5 3.27 -5.36 -12.91
CA ASN A 5 2.93 -5.75 -11.55
C ASN A 5 3.90 -5.09 -10.56
N VAL A 6 3.63 -3.82 -10.24
CA VAL A 6 4.48 -2.97 -9.39
C VAL A 6 3.65 -2.18 -8.38
N PHE A 7 4.24 -1.89 -7.23
CA PHE A 7 3.68 -0.99 -6.23
C PHE A 7 3.54 0.44 -6.77
N ASN A 8 2.40 1.10 -6.53
CA ASN A 8 2.16 2.45 -7.08
C ASN A 8 1.09 3.28 -6.33
N GLY A 9 0.37 2.73 -5.36
CA GLY A 9 -0.73 3.42 -4.68
C GLY A 9 -0.52 3.50 -3.17
N ILE A 10 -0.60 4.71 -2.61
CA ILE A 10 -0.58 5.00 -1.17
C ILE A 10 -1.65 6.04 -0.85
N ALA A 11 -2.45 5.78 0.18
CA ALA A 11 -3.36 6.77 0.78
C ALA A 11 -3.27 6.69 2.31
N TYR A 12 -3.35 7.83 3.00
CA TYR A 12 -3.32 7.89 4.46
C TYR A 12 -4.72 8.06 5.04
N ASN A 13 -5.02 7.31 6.10
CA ASN A 13 -6.26 7.42 6.86
C ASN A 13 -6.00 8.11 8.20
N ASN A 14 -6.39 9.40 8.30
CA ASN A 14 -6.20 10.20 9.51
C ASN A 14 -6.97 9.67 10.73
N GLU A 15 -8.11 9.01 10.54
CA GLU A 15 -8.95 8.55 11.65
C GLU A 15 -8.33 7.36 12.38
N ARG A 16 -7.65 6.49 11.62
CA ARG A 16 -7.07 5.24 12.14
C ARG A 16 -5.54 5.27 12.28
N ASN A 17 -4.89 6.32 11.76
CA ASN A 17 -3.44 6.41 11.63
C ASN A 17 -2.84 5.24 10.84
N THR A 18 -3.54 4.78 9.81
CA THR A 18 -3.15 3.66 8.93
C THR A 18 -2.91 4.15 7.50
N PHE A 19 -2.32 3.29 6.67
CA PHE A 19 -2.16 3.53 5.24
C PHE A 19 -2.88 2.46 4.42
N PHE A 20 -3.54 2.87 3.34
CA PHE A 20 -3.94 1.95 2.29
C PHE A 20 -2.84 1.86 1.23
N VAL A 21 -2.43 0.65 0.87
CA VAL A 21 -1.35 0.38 -0.08
C VAL A 21 -1.80 -0.60 -1.17
N THR A 22 -1.41 -0.33 -2.42
CA THR A 22 -1.71 -1.20 -3.57
C THR A 22 -0.73 -1.00 -4.74
N GLY A 23 -0.94 -1.74 -5.83
CA GLY A 23 -0.10 -1.74 -7.01
C GLY A 23 -0.87 -1.98 -8.30
N LYS A 24 -0.21 -1.71 -9.43
CA LYS A 24 -0.74 -1.97 -10.76
C LYS A 24 -0.99 -3.47 -10.93
N ASN A 25 -2.19 -3.85 -11.39
CA ASN A 25 -2.64 -5.24 -11.56
C ASN A 25 -2.63 -6.09 -10.28
N TRP A 26 -2.67 -5.48 -9.09
CA TRP A 26 -2.89 -6.21 -7.84
C TRP A 26 -4.37 -6.53 -7.70
N SER A 27 -4.70 -7.76 -7.32
CA SER A 27 -6.08 -8.16 -7.02
C SER A 27 -6.55 -7.74 -5.62
N LYS A 28 -5.66 -7.08 -4.84
CA LYS A 28 -5.89 -6.72 -3.44
C LYS A 28 -5.40 -5.31 -3.13
N LEU A 29 -6.05 -4.73 -2.14
CA LEU A 29 -5.67 -3.50 -1.45
C LEU A 29 -5.52 -3.84 0.02
N PHE A 30 -4.48 -3.30 0.67
CA PHE A 30 -4.16 -3.60 2.06
C PHE A 30 -4.25 -2.32 2.88
N GLU A 31 -4.84 -2.41 4.07
CA GLU A 31 -4.68 -1.41 5.12
C GLU A 31 -3.52 -1.88 6.01
N VAL A 32 -2.54 -1.01 6.27
CA VAL A 32 -1.31 -1.36 7.02
C VAL A 32 -0.98 -0.31 8.07
N GLU A 33 -0.37 -0.78 9.16
CA GLU A 33 0.27 0.04 10.19
C GLU A 33 1.80 -0.02 10.01
N ILE A 34 2.49 1.09 10.29
CA ILE A 34 3.94 1.20 10.16
C ILE A 34 4.58 1.16 11.54
N PHE A 35 5.48 0.19 11.75
CA PHE A 35 6.24 0.05 12.98
C PHE A 35 7.72 0.35 12.75
N ARG A 36 8.36 1.01 13.71
CA ARG A 36 9.80 1.23 13.68
C ARG A 36 10.53 -0.06 14.04
N VAL A 37 11.39 -0.53 13.15
CA VAL A 37 12.35 -1.62 13.45
C VAL A 37 13.58 -1.02 14.13
N LYS A 38 14.17 -1.73 15.10
CA LYS A 38 15.40 -1.33 15.80
C LYS A 38 16.64 -1.52 14.93
#